data_AF-A0A962GMI0-F1
#
_entry.id   AF-A0A962GMI0-F1
#
_cell.length_a   1.000
_cell.length_b   1.000
_cell.length_c   1.000
_cell.angle_alpha   90.00
_cell.angle_beta   90.00
_cell.angle_gamma   90.00
#
_symmetry.space_group_name_H-M   'P 1'
#
loop_
_entity.id
_entity.type
_entity.pdbx_description
1 polymer ?
#
loop_
_entity_poly.entity_id
_entity_poly.type
_entity_poly.pdbx_seq_one_letter_code
_entity_poly.pdbx_strand_id
1 'polypeptide(L)'
;RLIERHQPETLWVLGDLLHGPILDAPWIDRWQDFRRAHLSLSIQVIAGNHDRQLTDAMAQQLGLQAIREDLVVEGLHLCHEPRLGASLPMLCGHLHPCIKLPGLPRRWPSFQLQEQCLVLPAFSLLTGGSPLDPRGSRWFACVAGEIVPGGS
;
A
#
# COMPACT_ATOMS: atom_id res chain seq x y z
N ARG A 1 2.21 16.33 -3.54
CA ARG A 1 3.18 15.89 -4.58
C ARG A 1 2.64 14.80 -5.52
N LEU A 2 2.37 13.55 -5.10
CA LEU A 2 1.88 12.51 -6.04
C LEU A 2 0.48 12.82 -6.59
N ILE A 3 -0.46 13.17 -5.70
CA ILE A 3 -1.83 13.55 -6.10
C ILE A 3 -1.83 14.79 -6.99
N GLU A 4 -1.06 15.83 -6.64
CA GLU A 4 -0.92 17.03 -7.48
C GLU A 4 -0.37 16.72 -8.88
N ARG A 5 0.60 15.79 -8.97
CA ARG A 5 1.25 15.43 -10.23
C ARG A 5 0.36 14.59 -11.14
N HIS A 6 -0.35 13.63 -10.58
CA HIS A 6 -1.10 12.63 -11.36
C HIS A 6 -2.60 12.91 -11.42
N GLN A 7 -3.10 13.81 -10.58
CA GLN A 7 -4.51 14.20 -10.46
C GLN A 7 -5.46 12.99 -10.51
N PRO A 8 -5.24 11.95 -9.69
CA PRO A 8 -6.07 10.76 -9.74
C PRO A 8 -7.49 11.07 -9.26
N GLU A 9 -8.47 10.43 -9.88
CA GLU A 9 -9.85 10.44 -9.39
C GLU A 9 -9.99 9.56 -8.14
N THR A 10 -9.25 8.45 -8.07
CA THR A 10 -9.29 7.48 -6.97
C THR A 10 -7.91 7.11 -6.46
N LEU A 11 -7.75 7.11 -5.14
CA LEU A 11 -6.61 6.57 -4.41
C LEU A 11 -7.02 5.24 -3.76
N TRP A 12 -6.34 4.16 -4.14
CA TRP A 12 -6.48 2.84 -3.51
C TRP A 12 -5.38 2.62 -2.47
N VAL A 13 -5.78 2.28 -1.24
CA VAL A 13 -4.90 1.89 -0.15
C VAL A 13 -5.12 0.41 0.13
N LEU A 14 -4.05 -0.40 0.01
CA LEU A 14 -4.12 -1.87 0.16
C LEU A 14 -3.85 -2.29 1.62
N GLY A 15 -4.59 -1.65 2.53
CA GLY A 15 -4.62 -1.92 3.95
C GLY A 15 -3.57 -1.18 4.78
N ASP A 16 -3.73 -1.35 6.09
CA ASP A 16 -2.94 -0.76 7.16
C ASP A 16 -2.79 0.76 7.05
N LEU A 17 -3.90 1.45 6.72
CA LEU A 17 -3.93 2.91 6.72
C LEU A 17 -3.65 3.46 8.12
N LEU A 18 -4.17 2.77 9.15
CA LEU A 18 -4.13 3.22 10.54
C LEU A 18 -3.07 2.46 11.35
N HIS A 19 -2.01 3.16 11.74
CA HIS A 19 -1.01 2.66 12.68
C HIS A 19 -1.17 3.33 14.05
N GLY A 20 -2.12 2.85 14.86
CA GLY A 20 -2.33 3.28 16.24
C GLY A 20 -3.77 3.69 16.57
N PRO A 21 -4.05 4.10 17.81
CA PRO A 21 -5.37 4.58 18.21
C PRO A 21 -5.81 5.77 17.35
N ILE A 22 -7.09 5.79 16.99
CA ILE A 22 -7.68 6.81 16.12
C ILE A 22 -8.18 8.01 16.94
N LEU A 23 -8.61 7.77 18.17
CA LEU A 23 -9.16 8.79 19.07
C LEU A 23 -8.04 9.75 19.52
N ASP A 24 -8.28 11.05 19.37
CA ASP A 24 -7.40 12.16 19.77
C ASP A 24 -5.97 12.10 19.18
N ALA A 25 -5.82 11.41 18.05
CA ALA A 25 -4.53 11.20 17.45
C ALA A 25 -4.08 12.48 16.70
N PRO A 26 -2.85 12.99 16.92
CA PRO A 26 -2.36 14.23 16.30
C PRO A 26 -2.34 14.24 14.76
N TRP A 27 -2.52 13.08 14.12
CA TRP A 27 -2.60 12.98 12.66
C TRP A 27 -3.97 13.38 12.11
N ILE A 28 -5.03 13.42 12.94
CA ILE A 28 -6.41 13.65 12.49
C ILE A 28 -6.57 15.04 11.85
N ASP A 29 -5.99 16.08 12.45
CA ASP A 29 -6.07 17.45 11.94
C ASP A 29 -5.38 17.54 10.57
N ARG A 30 -4.18 16.94 10.45
CA ARG A 30 -3.45 16.89 9.18
C ARG A 30 -4.21 16.11 8.12
N TRP A 31 -4.90 15.04 8.51
CA TRP A 31 -5.76 14.28 7.61
C TRP A 31 -6.94 15.13 7.13
N GLN A 32 -7.60 15.86 8.02
CA GLN A 32 -8.70 16.75 7.65
C GLN A 32 -8.24 17.87 6.72
N ASP A 33 -7.08 18.49 6.98
CA ASP A 33 -6.46 19.47 6.09
C ASP A 33 -6.22 18.87 4.70
N PHE A 34 -5.66 17.65 4.66
CA PHE A 34 -5.46 16.90 3.43
C PHE A 34 -6.77 16.62 2.69
N ARG A 35 -7.83 16.19 3.38
CA ARG A 35 -9.14 15.96 2.75
C ARG A 35 -9.73 17.26 2.20
N ARG A 36 -9.63 18.38 2.92
CA ARG A 36 -10.11 19.69 2.42
C ARG A 36 -9.34 20.17 1.20
N ALA A 37 -8.06 19.86 1.10
CA ALA A 37 -7.26 20.16 -0.09
C ALA A 37 -7.60 19.25 -1.30
N HIS A 38 -8.24 18.10 -1.08
CA HIS A 38 -8.48 17.06 -2.09
C HIS A 38 -9.93 16.52 -2.04
N LEU A 39 -10.91 17.42 -2.05
CA LEU A 39 -12.33 17.08 -1.91
C LEU A 39 -12.86 16.14 -3.00
N SER A 40 -12.34 16.25 -4.23
CA SER A 40 -12.75 15.41 -5.36
C SER A 40 -12.06 14.04 -5.38
N LEU A 41 -11.02 13.84 -4.55
CA LEU A 41 -10.30 12.57 -4.51
C LEU A 41 -11.13 11.53 -3.74
N SER A 42 -11.52 10.47 -4.44
CA SER A 42 -12.08 9.26 -3.83
C SER A 42 -10.97 8.47 -3.16
N ILE A 43 -11.14 8.11 -1.89
CA ILE A 43 -10.16 7.30 -1.14
C ILE A 43 -10.81 5.99 -0.76
N GLN A 44 -10.27 4.90 -1.30
CA GLN A 44 -10.75 3.55 -1.15
C GLN A 44 -9.70 2.72 -0.40
N VAL A 45 -10.08 2.12 0.72
CA VAL A 45 -9.18 1.34 1.57
C VAL A 45 -9.64 -0.11 1.59
N ILE A 46 -8.86 -1.02 1.02
CA ILE A 46 -9.03 -2.45 1.27
C ILE A 46 -8.50 -2.71 2.68
N ALA A 47 -9.39 -3.02 3.63
CA ALA A 47 -9.06 -3.03 5.04
C ALA A 47 -7.98 -4.07 5.37
N GLY A 48 -6.89 -3.60 5.98
CA GLY A 48 -5.85 -4.47 6.52
C GLY A 48 -6.16 -4.96 7.93
N ASN A 49 -5.22 -5.72 8.49
CA ASN A 49 -5.33 -6.25 9.85
C ASN A 49 -5.43 -5.14 10.91
N HIS A 50 -4.77 -4.00 10.66
CA HIS A 50 -4.81 -2.84 11.53
C HIS A 50 -6.06 -1.96 11.36
N ASP A 51 -6.75 -2.08 10.22
CA ASP A 51 -7.95 -1.29 9.92
C ASP A 51 -9.25 -1.94 10.44
N ARG A 52 -9.17 -3.10 11.10
CA ARG A 52 -10.36 -3.82 11.62
C ARG A 52 -11.24 -2.98 12.55
N GLN A 53 -10.65 -2.02 13.24
CA GLN A 53 -11.35 -1.10 14.15
C GLN A 53 -12.03 0.07 13.42
N LEU A 54 -11.78 0.25 12.13
CA LEU A 54 -12.40 1.29 11.32
C LEU A 54 -13.87 0.94 11.09
N THR A 55 -14.75 1.63 11.80
CA THR A 55 -16.21 1.53 11.59
C THR A 55 -16.64 2.39 10.41
N ASP A 56 -17.83 2.15 9.86
CA ASP A 56 -18.36 2.92 8.73
C ASP A 56 -18.54 4.40 9.09
N ALA A 57 -18.95 4.69 10.33
CA ALA A 57 -19.05 6.05 10.85
C ALA A 57 -17.68 6.76 10.88
N MET A 58 -16.63 6.06 11.28
CA MET A 58 -15.27 6.59 11.31
C MET A 58 -14.72 6.79 9.89
N ALA A 59 -14.97 5.83 8.98
CA ALA A 59 -14.62 5.95 7.57
C ALA A 59 -15.28 7.19 6.94
N GLN A 60 -16.57 7.40 7.22
CA GLN A 60 -17.32 8.58 6.78
C GLN A 60 -16.72 9.89 7.34
N GLN A 61 -16.39 9.93 8.63
CA GLN A 61 -15.73 11.08 9.26
C GLN A 61 -14.36 11.38 8.65
N LEU A 62 -13.61 10.34 8.27
CA LEU A 62 -12.33 10.45 7.58
C LEU A 62 -12.50 10.76 6.08
N GLY A 63 -13.71 10.76 5.55
CA GLY A 63 -13.99 11.03 4.13
C GLY A 63 -13.34 10.00 3.21
N LEU A 64 -13.39 8.73 3.60
CA LEU A 64 -12.91 7.57 2.84
C LEU A 64 -13.92 6.42 2.91
N GLN A 65 -13.75 5.42 2.06
CA GLN A 65 -14.54 4.19 2.09
C GLN A 65 -13.65 3.01 2.48
N ALA A 66 -14.09 2.25 3.49
CA ALA A 66 -13.44 1.03 3.94
C ALA A 66 -14.13 -0.19 3.32
N ILE A 67 -13.36 -1.02 2.64
CA ILE A 67 -13.81 -2.21 1.93
C ILE A 67 -13.21 -3.42 2.66
N ARG A 68 -14.05 -4.28 3.23
CA ARG A 68 -13.61 -5.41 4.07
C ARG A 68 -13.27 -6.67 3.28
N GLU A 69 -13.68 -6.70 2.02
CA GLU A 69 -13.48 -7.81 1.10
C GLU A 69 -12.46 -7.42 0.02
N ASP A 70 -11.92 -8.43 -0.67
CA ASP A 70 -11.11 -8.16 -1.84
C ASP A 70 -11.99 -7.63 -2.99
N LEU A 71 -11.41 -6.82 -3.87
CA LEU A 71 -12.15 -6.19 -4.96
C LEU A 71 -11.44 -6.39 -6.29
N VAL A 72 -12.20 -6.63 -7.35
CA VAL A 72 -11.68 -6.62 -8.72
C VAL A 72 -11.98 -5.27 -9.37
N VAL A 73 -10.94 -4.56 -9.79
CA VAL A 73 -11.03 -3.27 -10.48
C VAL A 73 -10.29 -3.40 -11.80
N GLU A 74 -11.00 -3.26 -12.92
CA GLU A 74 -10.43 -3.36 -14.27
C GLU A 74 -9.57 -4.62 -14.51
N GLY A 75 -10.00 -5.76 -13.95
CA GLY A 75 -9.30 -7.04 -14.07
C GLY A 75 -8.12 -7.22 -13.10
N LEU A 76 -7.84 -6.24 -12.24
CA LEU A 76 -6.88 -6.34 -11.15
C LEU A 76 -7.58 -6.70 -9.85
N HIS A 77 -7.10 -7.74 -9.19
CA HIS A 77 -7.53 -8.17 -7.87
C HIS A 77 -6.79 -7.35 -6.81
N LEU A 78 -7.49 -6.46 -6.12
CA LEU A 78 -6.97 -5.66 -5.01
C LEU A 78 -7.27 -6.37 -3.68
N CYS A 79 -6.23 -6.69 -2.93
CA CYS A 79 -6.36 -7.33 -1.61
C CYS A 79 -5.30 -6.79 -0.63
N HIS A 80 -5.48 -7.04 0.66
CA HIS A 80 -4.46 -6.67 1.65
C HIS A 80 -3.31 -7.70 1.67
N GLU A 81 -3.65 -8.98 1.77
CA GLU A 81 -2.70 -10.09 1.95
C GLU A 81 -2.45 -10.84 0.63
N PRO A 82 -1.19 -11.16 0.28
CA PRO A 82 -0.87 -11.86 -0.96
C PRO A 82 -1.45 -13.28 -1.00
N ARG A 83 -1.92 -13.71 -2.17
CA ARG A 83 -2.29 -15.10 -2.46
C ARG A 83 -1.70 -15.55 -3.80
N LEU A 84 -0.79 -16.52 -3.74
CA LEU A 84 -0.22 -17.17 -4.93
C LEU A 84 -1.26 -18.09 -5.59
N GLY A 85 -1.10 -18.34 -6.89
CA GLY A 85 -2.06 -19.12 -7.67
C GLY A 85 -3.39 -18.41 -7.94
N ALA A 86 -3.47 -17.08 -7.76
CA ALA A 86 -4.65 -16.30 -8.12
C ALA A 86 -4.91 -16.36 -9.63
N SER A 87 -6.18 -16.49 -10.01
CA SER A 87 -6.61 -16.54 -11.41
C SER A 87 -6.50 -15.20 -12.14
N LEU A 88 -6.50 -14.09 -11.39
CA LEU A 88 -6.35 -12.73 -11.89
C LEU A 88 -5.05 -12.10 -11.37
N PRO A 89 -4.45 -11.16 -12.12
CA PRO A 89 -3.37 -10.31 -11.61
C PRO A 89 -3.78 -9.61 -10.33
N MET A 90 -2.90 -9.63 -9.33
CA MET A 90 -3.20 -9.21 -7.97
C MET A 90 -2.24 -8.11 -7.53
N LEU A 91 -2.78 -7.08 -6.88
CA LEU A 91 -2.02 -6.06 -6.15
C LEU A 91 -2.32 -6.21 -4.66
N CYS A 92 -1.27 -6.25 -3.83
CA CYS A 92 -1.43 -6.42 -2.39
C CYS A 92 -0.35 -5.71 -1.56
N GLY A 93 -0.63 -5.51 -0.28
CA GLY A 93 0.29 -4.92 0.69
C GLY A 93 0.80 -5.96 1.70
N HIS A 94 0.60 -5.67 2.99
CA HIS A 94 0.88 -6.53 4.15
C HIS A 94 2.36 -6.87 4.41
N LEU A 95 3.05 -7.53 3.47
CA LEU A 95 4.42 -8.01 3.68
C LEU A 95 5.46 -6.89 3.63
N HIS A 96 5.18 -5.84 2.86
CA HIS A 96 6.06 -4.69 2.66
C HIS A 96 7.49 -5.12 2.27
N PRO A 97 7.69 -5.67 1.07
CA PRO A 97 8.95 -6.31 0.70
C PRO A 97 10.11 -5.32 0.72
N CYS A 98 11.27 -5.78 1.16
CA CYS A 98 12.50 -5.02 1.07
C CYS A 98 13.70 -5.91 0.66
N ILE A 99 14.67 -5.32 -0.02
CA ILE A 99 15.88 -6.03 -0.46
C ILE A 99 17.15 -5.27 -0.09
N LYS A 100 18.21 -6.01 0.26
CA LYS A 100 19.56 -5.46 0.41
C LYS A 100 20.31 -5.61 -0.91
N LEU A 101 20.66 -4.50 -1.54
CA LEU A 101 21.45 -4.51 -2.77
C LEU A 101 22.96 -4.55 -2.43
N PRO A 102 23.78 -5.27 -3.21
CA PRO A 102 25.23 -5.27 -3.07
C PRO A 102 25.79 -3.83 -3.09
N GLY A 103 26.73 -3.54 -2.18
CA GLY A 103 27.35 -2.21 -2.09
C GLY A 103 26.49 -1.13 -1.42
N LEU A 104 25.22 -1.38 -1.09
CA LEU A 104 24.37 -0.43 -0.37
C LEU A 104 24.24 -0.78 1.11
N PRO A 105 24.23 0.23 2.01
CA PRO A 105 24.33 0.00 3.46
C PRO A 105 23.02 -0.46 4.10
N ARG A 106 21.88 -0.25 3.43
CA ARG A 106 20.54 -0.51 3.97
C ARG A 106 19.69 -1.34 3.03
N ARG A 107 18.56 -1.84 3.56
CA ARG A 107 17.49 -2.42 2.74
C ARG A 107 16.67 -1.31 2.10
N TRP A 108 16.17 -1.59 0.91
CA TRP A 108 15.35 -0.68 0.14
C TRP A 108 13.94 -1.27 -0.04
N PRO A 109 12.89 -0.47 0.14
CA PRO A 109 11.53 -0.91 -0.18
C PRO A 109 11.48 -1.40 -1.62
N SER A 110 10.85 -2.53 -1.85
CA SER A 110 10.83 -3.18 -3.14
C SER A 110 9.45 -3.68 -3.48
N PHE A 111 9.06 -3.57 -4.74
CA PHE A 111 7.97 -4.36 -5.28
C PHE A 111 8.46 -5.79 -5.48
N GLN A 112 7.63 -6.76 -5.15
CA GLN A 112 7.89 -8.17 -5.44
C GLN A 112 6.78 -8.72 -6.34
N LEU A 113 7.16 -9.24 -7.50
CA LEU A 113 6.27 -9.91 -8.44
C LEU A 113 6.60 -11.40 -8.45
N GLN A 114 5.66 -12.21 -7.99
CA GLN A 114 5.72 -13.67 -8.05
C GLN A 114 4.45 -14.17 -8.73
N GLU A 115 4.61 -14.95 -9.81
CA GLU A 115 3.51 -15.34 -10.70
C GLU A 115 2.72 -14.10 -11.18
N GLN A 116 1.45 -13.97 -10.79
CA GLN A 116 0.57 -12.85 -11.08
C GLN A 116 0.34 -11.92 -9.87
N CYS A 117 1.05 -12.15 -8.75
CA CYS A 117 0.90 -11.39 -7.51
C CYS A 117 2.00 -10.35 -7.36
N LEU A 118 1.62 -9.07 -7.37
CA LEU A 118 2.51 -7.94 -7.11
C LEU A 118 2.28 -7.42 -5.70
N VAL A 119 3.28 -7.64 -4.83
CA VAL A 119 3.31 -7.12 -3.48
C VAL A 119 3.98 -5.75 -3.48
N LEU A 120 3.28 -4.74 -2.96
CA LEU A 120 3.74 -3.37 -2.89
C LEU A 120 4.63 -3.16 -1.66
N PRO A 121 5.69 -2.33 -1.76
CA PRO A 121 6.43 -1.86 -0.59
C PRO A 121 5.53 -1.01 0.32
N ALA A 122 5.89 -0.92 1.60
CA ALA A 122 5.28 0.07 2.48
C ALA A 122 5.46 1.48 1.90
N PHE A 123 4.38 2.27 1.93
CA PHE A 123 4.44 3.69 1.58
C PHE A 123 5.12 4.52 2.68
N SER A 124 5.06 4.06 3.94
CA SER A 124 5.65 4.74 5.09
C SER A 124 7.10 4.29 5.35
N LEU A 125 7.88 5.16 6.00
CA LEU A 125 9.27 4.88 6.39
C LEU A 125 9.37 3.97 7.64
N LEU A 126 8.25 3.57 8.24
CA LEU A 126 8.19 3.03 9.61
C LEU A 126 8.30 1.51 9.71
N THR A 127 8.25 0.78 8.60
CA THR A 127 8.35 -0.67 8.64
C THR A 127 9.72 -1.12 8.16
N GLY A 128 10.43 -1.91 8.97
CA GLY A 128 11.70 -2.55 8.58
C GLY A 128 11.61 -3.45 7.33
N GLY A 129 10.38 -3.65 6.82
CA GLY A 129 10.04 -4.42 5.63
C GLY A 129 10.33 -5.91 5.81
N SER A 130 9.54 -6.78 5.19
CA SER A 130 9.89 -8.19 5.15
C SER A 130 10.99 -8.39 4.10
N PRO A 131 12.18 -8.94 4.46
CA PRO A 131 13.17 -9.28 3.46
C PRO A 131 12.59 -10.30 2.48
N LEU A 132 12.56 -9.95 1.20
CA LEU A 132 12.08 -10.85 0.16
C LEU A 132 13.15 -11.88 -0.23
N ASP A 133 12.73 -13.09 -0.64
CA ASP A 133 13.62 -14.07 -1.26
C ASP A 133 13.84 -13.67 -2.73
N PRO A 134 15.08 -13.36 -3.15
CA PRO A 134 15.36 -12.94 -4.52
C PRO A 134 15.23 -14.07 -5.54
N ARG A 135 15.04 -15.32 -5.12
CA ARG A 135 14.92 -16.49 -6.01
C ARG A 135 13.47 -16.70 -6.44
N GLY A 136 13.24 -16.99 -7.73
CA GLY A 136 11.93 -17.37 -8.24
C GLY A 136 10.88 -16.24 -8.23
N SER A 137 11.30 -14.99 -8.00
CA SER A 137 10.46 -13.81 -8.12
C SER A 137 11.22 -12.69 -8.81
N ARG A 138 10.49 -11.84 -9.52
CA ARG A 138 11.00 -10.57 -10.03
C ARG A 138 10.81 -9.52 -8.94
N TRP A 139 11.74 -8.58 -8.82
CA TRP A 139 11.62 -7.49 -7.85
C TRP A 139 12.13 -6.18 -8.42
N PHE A 140 11.64 -5.07 -7.84
CA PHE A 140 11.96 -3.72 -8.25
C PHE A 140 12.23 -2.88 -7.01
N ALA A 141 13.50 -2.58 -6.74
CA ALA A 141 13.91 -1.82 -5.57
C ALA A 141 13.81 -0.30 -5.82
N CYS A 142 13.20 0.43 -4.89
CA CYS A 142 13.06 1.88 -4.93
C CYS A 142 14.29 2.54 -4.29
N VAL A 143 15.29 2.92 -5.09
CA VAL A 143 16.58 3.44 -4.62
C VAL A 143 16.69 4.92 -4.95
N ALA A 144 16.55 5.77 -3.93
CA ALA A 144 16.77 7.22 -4.04
C ALA A 144 16.00 7.92 -5.19
N GLY A 145 14.78 7.45 -5.49
CA GLY A 145 13.94 7.98 -6.57
C GLY A 145 14.02 7.18 -7.88
N GLU A 146 14.95 6.23 -7.98
CA GLU A 146 15.13 5.35 -9.12
C GLU A 146 14.56 3.95 -8.85
N ILE A 147 14.29 3.20 -9.92
CA ILE A 147 13.89 1.80 -9.86
C ILE A 147 15.05 0.91 -10.32
N VAL A 148 15.50 0.01 -9.46
CA VAL A 148 16.51 -1.01 -9.78
C VAL A 148 15.81 -2.37 -9.90
N PRO A 149 15.70 -2.95 -11.12
CA PRO A 149 15.11 -4.26 -11.30
C PRO A 149 16.10 -5.37 -10.92
N GLY A 150 15.57 -6.52 -10.53
CA GLY A 150 16.32 -7.76 -10.41
C GLY A 150 15.42 -8.98 -10.19
N GLY A 151 16.05 -10.12 -9.93
CA GLY A 151 15.37 -11.40 -9.89
C GLY A 151 15.60 -12.21 -11.16
N SER A 152 15.25 -13.50 -11.08
CA SER A 152 15.40 -14.51 -12.13
C SER A 152 14.12 -14.67 -12.93
#